data_AF-A0A3C1NDD6-F1
#
_entry.id   AF-A0A3C1NDD6-F1
#
_cell.length_a   1.000
_cell.length_b   1.000
_cell.length_c   1.000
_cell.angle_alpha   90.00
_cell.angle_beta   90.00
_cell.angle_gamma   90.00
#
_symmetry.space_group_name_H-M   'P 1'
#
loop_
_entity.id
_entity.type
_entity.pdbx_description
1 polymer ?
#
loop_
_entity_poly.entity_id
_entity_poly.type
_entity_poly.pdbx_seq_one_letter_code
_entity_poly.pdbx_strand_id
1 'polypeptide(L)'
;MFPKPRQDLVPNTAEFERLPFVRATGFREYDARWLLEKEINLMGVQALGMGLGTLIRELGVKPEIVTGHDFRSYSSSVKLALVTGLMASGCKVHDIG
;
A
#
# COMPACT_ATOMS: atom_id res chain seq x y z
N MET A 1 -11.05 1.89 -12.86
CA MET A 1 -9.63 2.33 -12.72
C MET A 1 -9.42 2.69 -11.26
N PHE A 2 -8.30 2.28 -10.65
CA PHE A 2 -8.02 2.64 -9.25
C PHE A 2 -7.78 4.17 -9.14
N PRO A 3 -8.40 4.90 -8.20
CA PRO A 3 -8.26 6.36 -8.14
C PRO A 3 -6.83 6.80 -7.84
N LYS A 4 -6.46 8.01 -8.27
CA LYS A 4 -5.15 8.58 -7.94
C LYS A 4 -5.07 8.93 -6.45
N PRO A 5 -3.98 8.58 -5.74
CA PRO A 5 -3.79 8.98 -4.34
C PRO A 5 -3.85 10.49 -4.12
N ARG A 6 -4.53 10.87 -3.03
CA ARG A 6 -4.66 12.26 -2.53
C ARG A 6 -3.84 12.45 -1.25
N GLN A 7 -3.57 13.72 -0.90
CA GLN A 7 -2.77 14.11 0.28
C GLN A 7 -3.55 14.96 1.30
N ASP A 8 -4.79 15.30 0.99
CA ASP A 8 -5.64 16.27 1.69
C ASP A 8 -6.85 15.63 2.38
N LEU A 9 -6.92 14.29 2.38
CA LEU A 9 -8.06 13.56 2.93
C LEU A 9 -8.08 13.61 4.46
N VAL A 10 -9.29 13.78 5.02
CA VAL A 10 -9.54 13.90 6.46
C VAL A 10 -10.18 12.61 6.98
N PRO A 11 -9.67 12.00 8.06
CA PRO A 11 -10.26 10.79 8.66
C PRO A 11 -11.73 10.95 9.02
N ASN A 12 -12.48 9.84 9.03
CA ASN A 12 -13.93 9.80 9.32
C ASN A 12 -14.79 10.63 8.35
N THR A 13 -14.36 10.74 7.09
CA THR A 13 -15.14 11.37 6.03
C THR A 13 -15.40 10.38 4.90
N ALA A 14 -16.50 10.57 4.17
CA ALA A 14 -16.83 9.69 3.05
C ALA A 14 -15.75 9.69 1.95
N GLU A 15 -14.98 10.76 1.79
CA GLU A 15 -13.87 10.78 0.83
C GLU A 15 -12.71 9.91 1.30
N PHE A 16 -12.35 9.99 2.58
CA PHE A 16 -11.28 9.19 3.15
C PHE A 16 -11.56 7.68 3.07
N GLU A 17 -12.81 7.25 3.23
CA GLU A 17 -13.18 5.84 3.11
C GLU A 17 -13.25 5.33 1.66
N ARG A 18 -13.35 6.23 0.66
CA ARG A 18 -13.57 5.86 -0.75
C ARG A 18 -12.40 6.18 -1.67
N LEU A 19 -11.43 6.95 -1.21
CA LEU A 19 -10.29 7.40 -2.02
C LEU A 19 -8.96 7.03 -1.35
N PRO A 20 -7.92 6.70 -2.14
CA PRO A 20 -6.60 6.43 -1.60
C PRO A 20 -5.96 7.69 -1.04
N PHE A 21 -5.51 7.62 0.21
CA PHE A 21 -4.79 8.67 0.92
C PHE A 21 -3.34 8.24 1.12
N VAL A 22 -2.37 9.02 0.64
CA VAL A 22 -0.93 8.78 0.84
C VAL A 22 -0.22 10.13 0.92
N ARG A 23 0.34 10.50 2.08
CA ARG A 23 1.22 11.67 2.18
C ARG A 23 2.58 11.38 1.54
N ALA A 24 3.14 12.34 0.81
CA ALA A 24 4.46 12.15 0.19
C ALA A 24 5.60 11.97 1.21
N THR A 25 5.44 12.51 2.42
CA THR A 25 6.43 12.49 3.51
C THR A 25 6.77 11.11 4.06
N GLY A 26 6.00 10.07 3.72
CA GLY A 26 6.28 8.73 4.20
C GLY A 26 7.34 7.99 3.42
N PHE A 27 7.74 8.44 2.21
CA PHE A 27 8.92 7.89 1.55
C PHE A 27 10.17 8.49 2.18
N ARG A 28 10.98 7.66 2.83
CA ARG A 28 12.19 8.05 3.57
C ARG A 28 13.41 7.41 2.90
N GLU A 29 14.59 7.75 3.40
CA GLU A 29 15.87 7.32 2.81
C GLU A 29 16.02 5.79 2.69
N TYR A 30 15.60 5.04 3.72
CA TYR A 30 15.81 3.59 3.79
C TYR A 30 14.52 2.76 3.72
N ASP A 31 13.37 3.38 3.97
CA ASP A 31 12.09 2.70 4.00
C ASP A 31 10.94 3.65 3.68
N ALA A 32 9.73 3.10 3.63
CA ALA A 32 8.51 3.87 3.54
C ALA A 32 7.72 3.70 4.85
N ARG A 33 7.36 4.80 5.51
CA ARG A 33 6.73 4.81 6.82
C ARG A 33 5.78 5.97 7.01
N TRP A 34 4.54 5.60 7.32
CA TRP A 34 3.42 6.49 7.60
C TRP A 34 2.76 6.13 8.92
N LEU A 35 2.11 7.10 9.55
CA LEU A 35 1.09 6.86 10.56
C LEU A 35 -0.23 6.48 9.86
N LEU A 36 -0.73 5.29 10.15
CA LEU A 36 -2.03 4.83 9.65
C LEU A 36 -3.13 5.81 10.08
N GLU A 37 -4.09 6.02 9.19
CA GLU A 37 -5.20 6.98 9.26
C GLU A 37 -4.79 8.46 9.12
N LYS A 38 -3.63 8.87 9.63
CA LYS A 38 -3.19 10.28 9.62
C LYS A 38 -2.35 10.67 8.41
N GLU A 39 -1.63 9.72 7.86
CA GLU A 39 -0.71 9.93 6.74
C GLU A 39 -0.90 8.94 5.59
N ILE A 40 -1.57 7.81 5.84
CA ILE A 40 -1.98 6.82 4.83
C ILE A 40 -3.27 6.12 5.27
N ASN A 41 -4.12 5.71 4.32
CA ASN A 41 -5.26 4.82 4.60
C ASN A 41 -5.08 3.46 3.89
N LEU A 42 -5.97 2.49 4.14
CA LEU A 42 -5.85 1.15 3.56
C LEU A 42 -5.89 1.16 2.01
N MET A 43 -6.71 2.01 1.40
CA MET A 43 -6.70 2.19 -0.05
C MET A 43 -5.37 2.79 -0.55
N GLY A 44 -4.73 3.66 0.23
CA GLY A 44 -3.40 4.18 -0.04
C GLY A 44 -2.33 3.08 -0.02
N VAL A 45 -2.44 2.13 0.91
CA VAL A 45 -1.57 0.94 0.94
C VAL A 45 -1.80 0.03 -0.29
N GLN A 46 -3.04 -0.10 -0.76
CA GLN A 46 -3.33 -0.78 -2.03
C GLN A 46 -2.66 -0.08 -3.22
N ALA A 47 -2.75 1.25 -3.31
CA ALA A 47 -2.02 2.02 -4.33
C ALA A 47 -0.51 1.81 -4.25
N LEU A 48 0.05 1.78 -3.03
CA LEU A 48 1.47 1.49 -2.81
C LEU A 48 1.84 0.10 -3.35
N GLY A 49 1.02 -0.92 -3.10
CA GLY A 49 1.22 -2.27 -3.64
C GLY A 49 1.19 -2.30 -5.18
N MET A 50 0.27 -1.56 -5.80
CA MET A 50 0.22 -1.44 -7.27
C MET A 50 1.48 -0.74 -7.83
N GLY A 51 1.95 0.30 -7.15
CA GLY A 51 3.17 1.02 -7.49
C GLY A 51 4.40 0.11 -7.39
N LEU A 52 4.55 -0.62 -6.28
CA LEU A 52 5.65 -1.57 -6.09
C LEU A 52 5.63 -2.68 -7.15
N GLY A 53 4.47 -3.24 -7.46
CA GLY A 53 4.35 -4.25 -8.51
C GLY A 53 4.71 -3.72 -9.90
N THR A 54 4.39 -2.45 -10.19
CA THR A 54 4.82 -1.78 -11.42
C THR A 54 6.33 -1.64 -11.46
N LEU A 55 6.96 -1.16 -10.38
CA LEU A 55 8.41 -1.06 -10.27
C LEU A 55 9.10 -2.42 -10.47
N ILE A 56 8.60 -3.49 -9.86
CA ILE A 56 9.14 -4.85 -10.01
C ILE A 56 9.18 -5.27 -11.49
N ARG A 57 8.14 -4.94 -12.26
CA ARG A 57 8.10 -5.21 -13.71
C ARG A 57 9.08 -4.33 -14.49
N GLU A 58 9.17 -3.05 -14.16
CA GLU A 58 10.11 -2.11 -14.80
C GLU A 58 11.57 -2.52 -14.58
N LEU A 59 11.87 -3.11 -13.41
CA LEU A 59 13.19 -3.68 -13.11
C LEU A 59 13.48 -4.99 -13.88
N GLY A 60 12.52 -5.53 -14.64
CA GLY A 60 12.69 -6.72 -15.47
C GLY A 60 12.82 -8.03 -14.67
N VAL A 61 12.50 -8.02 -13.39
CA VAL A 61 12.51 -9.23 -12.56
C VAL A 61 11.15 -9.92 -12.58
N LYS A 62 11.12 -11.22 -12.27
CA LYS A 62 9.88 -11.99 -12.21
C LYS A 62 8.95 -11.34 -11.16
N PRO A 63 7.66 -11.10 -11.48
CA PRO A 63 6.72 -10.43 -10.57
C PRO A 63 6.24 -11.39 -9.48
N GLU A 64 7.16 -11.87 -8.65
CA GLU A 64 6.89 -12.66 -7.45
C GLU A 64 7.46 -11.95 -6.23
N ILE A 65 6.70 -11.90 -5.14
CA ILE A 65 7.11 -11.20 -3.92
C ILE A 65 6.62 -11.93 -2.68
N VAL A 66 7.46 -11.96 -1.65
CA VAL A 66 7.11 -12.46 -0.33
C VAL A 66 6.57 -11.30 0.51
N THR A 67 5.46 -11.50 1.21
CA THR A 67 4.91 -10.51 2.14
C THR A 67 4.83 -11.08 3.55
N GLY A 68 5.14 -10.27 4.54
CA GLY A 68 4.91 -10.57 5.94
C GLY A 68 4.70 -9.30 6.77
N HIS A 69 4.36 -9.46 8.04
CA HIS A 69 4.14 -8.36 8.96
C HIS A 69 4.60 -8.66 10.39
N ASP A 70 4.73 -7.63 11.22
CA ASP A 70 5.04 -7.78 12.65
C ASP A 70 3.76 -7.87 13.51
N PHE A 71 3.88 -7.75 14.84
CA PHE A 71 2.78 -8.03 15.76
C PHE A 71 2.06 -6.78 16.28
N ARG A 72 1.70 -5.84 15.40
CA ARG A 72 0.79 -4.73 15.74
C ARG A 72 -0.66 -5.08 15.46
N SER A 73 -1.59 -4.44 16.18
CA SER A 73 -3.04 -4.66 16.03
C SER A 73 -3.56 -4.45 14.60
N TYR A 74 -2.94 -3.57 13.83
CA TYR A 74 -3.31 -3.25 12.44
C TYR A 74 -2.48 -3.98 11.38
N SER A 75 -1.55 -4.85 11.77
CA SER A 75 -0.56 -5.42 10.83
C SER A 75 -1.21 -6.25 9.73
N SER A 76 -2.19 -7.08 10.11
CA SER A 76 -2.88 -7.95 9.16
C SER A 76 -3.71 -7.15 8.15
N SER A 77 -4.38 -6.07 8.57
CA SER A 77 -5.16 -5.23 7.64
C SER A 77 -4.25 -4.47 6.67
N VAL A 78 -3.13 -3.93 7.15
CA VAL A 78 -2.14 -3.26 6.29
C VAL A 78 -1.50 -4.24 5.31
N LYS A 79 -1.07 -5.43 5.76
CA LYS A 79 -0.52 -6.46 4.88
C LYS A 79 -1.52 -6.87 3.81
N LEU A 80 -2.76 -7.19 4.18
CA LEU A 80 -3.80 -7.59 3.22
C LEU A 80 -4.11 -6.49 2.19
N ALA A 81 -4.09 -5.22 2.61
CA ALA A 81 -4.21 -4.09 1.70
C ALA A 81 -3.03 -4.03 0.70
N LEU A 82 -1.79 -4.21 1.17
CA LEU A 82 -0.61 -4.24 0.31
C LEU A 82 -0.66 -5.42 -0.68
N VAL A 83 -0.99 -6.61 -0.19
CA VAL A 83 -1.15 -7.84 -0.98
C VAL A 83 -2.20 -7.65 -2.08
N THR A 84 -3.34 -7.03 -1.75
CA THR A 84 -4.38 -6.71 -2.75
C THR A 84 -3.84 -5.82 -3.86
N GLY A 85 -3.06 -4.79 -3.53
CA GLY A 85 -2.41 -3.92 -4.51
C GLY A 85 -1.40 -4.66 -5.39
N LEU A 86 -0.56 -5.49 -4.78
CA LEU A 86 0.42 -6.31 -5.49
C LEU A 86 -0.24 -7.28 -6.48
N MET A 87 -1.26 -8.01 -6.04
CA MET A 87 -2.03 -8.93 -6.89
C MET A 87 -2.77 -8.19 -8.01
N ALA A 88 -3.37 -7.03 -7.73
CA ALA A 88 -4.03 -6.21 -8.75
C ALA A 88 -3.07 -5.73 -9.84
N SER A 89 -1.79 -5.62 -9.52
CA SER A 89 -0.74 -5.31 -10.49
C SER A 89 -0.30 -6.54 -11.31
N GLY A 90 -0.68 -7.76 -10.92
CA GLY A 90 -0.27 -9.02 -11.55
C GLY A 90 0.92 -9.71 -10.87
N CYS A 91 1.30 -9.31 -9.65
CA CYS A 91 2.31 -10.04 -8.88
C CYS A 91 1.73 -11.33 -8.28
N LYS A 92 2.52 -12.41 -8.31
CA LYS A 92 2.28 -13.58 -7.47
C LYS A 92 2.82 -13.31 -6.07
N VAL A 93 1.95 -13.38 -5.07
CA VAL A 93 2.31 -13.08 -3.69
C VAL A 93 2.46 -14.36 -2.89
N HIS A 94 3.55 -14.46 -2.14
CA HIS A 94 3.82 -15.53 -1.17
C HIS A 94 3.68 -14.94 0.23
N ASP A 95 2.53 -15.15 0.88
CA ASP A 95 2.26 -14.62 2.22
C ASP A 95 2.82 -15.58 3.29
N ILE A 96 3.71 -15.07 4.16
CA ILE A 96 4.38 -15.84 5.22
C ILE A 96 3.94 -15.45 6.63
N GLY A 97 2.93 -14.59 6.77
CA GLY A 97 2.50 -14.08 8.08
C GLY A 97 2.79 -12.60 8.22
#